data_AF-A0A5K0YM61-F1
#
_entry.id   AF-A0A5K0YM61-F1
#
_cell.length_a   1.000
_cell.length_b   1.000
_cell.length_c   1.000
_cell.angle_alpha   90.00
_cell.angle_beta   90.00
_cell.angle_gamma   90.00
#
_symmetry.space_group_name_H-M   'P 1'
#
loop_
_entity.id
_entity.type
_entity.pdbx_description
1 polymer ?
#
loop_
_entity_poly.entity_id
_entity_poly.type
_entity_poly.pdbx_seq_one_letter_code
_entity_poly.pdbx_strand_id
1 'polypeptide(L)' 'EVISEAYDLEYGSDCLQMHVGAVEPGDVALVVDDLIATGGTLCAAMNLL' A
#
# COMPACT_ATOMS: atom_id res chain seq x y z
N GLU A 1 12.17 9.83 -5.48
CA GLU A 1 12.40 8.93 -4.33
C GLU A 1 11.11 8.17 -4.05
N VAL A 2 11.19 6.96 -3.51
CA VAL A 2 10.01 6.11 -3.19
C VAL A 2 10.13 5.56 -1.78
N ILE A 3 8.98 5.39 -1.12
CA ILE A 3 8.82 4.57 0.09
C ILE A 3 8.22 3.22 -0.30
N SER A 4 8.47 2.20 0.52
CA SER A 4 8.17 0.81 0.20
C SER A 4 7.59 0.07 1.40
N GLU A 5 6.51 -0.69 1.20
CA GLU A 5 5.91 -1.55 2.22
C GLU A 5 5.78 -2.97 1.71
N ALA A 6 6.33 -3.92 2.48
CA ALA A 6 6.28 -5.34 2.15
C ALA A 6 5.01 -5.98 2.69
N TYR A 7 4.53 -7.01 2.02
CA TYR A 7 3.39 -7.81 2.46
C TYR A 7 3.58 -9.29 2.09
N ASP A 8 2.92 -10.16 2.84
CA ASP A 8 3.03 -11.60 2.67
C ASP A 8 2.09 -12.11 1.56
N LEU A 9 2.60 -13.08 0.81
CA LEU A 9 1.86 -13.91 -0.13
C LEU A 9 1.71 -15.33 0.46
N GLU A 10 1.03 -16.22 -0.25
CA GLU A 10 0.93 -17.63 0.17
C GLU A 10 2.32 -18.30 0.29
N TYR A 11 3.24 -17.97 -0.63
CA TYR A 11 4.59 -18.52 -0.65
C TYR A 11 5.62 -17.41 -0.91
N GLY A 12 5.76 -16.50 0.06
CA GLY A 12 6.80 -15.48 0.05
C GLY A 12 6.25 -14.11 0.42
N SER A 13 6.93 -13.08 -0.05
CA SER A 13 6.57 -11.68 0.17
C SER A 13 6.73 -10.89 -1.12
N ASP A 14 5.94 -9.84 -1.26
CA ASP A 14 6.10 -8.84 -2.31
C ASP A 14 6.07 -7.43 -1.70
N CYS A 15 6.19 -6.39 -2.51
CA CYS A 15 6.32 -5.01 -2.04
C CYS A 15 5.49 -4.02 -2.88
N LEU A 16 4.76 -3.14 -2.20
CA LEU A 16 4.18 -1.94 -2.82
C LEU A 16 5.10 -0.74 -2.61
N GLN A 17 5.10 0.18 -3.58
CA GLN A 17 5.89 1.41 -3.52
C GLN A 17 5.03 2.62 -3.86
N MET A 18 5.32 3.75 -3.21
CA MET A 18 4.69 5.03 -3.47
C MET A 18 5.74 6.14 -3.57
N HIS A 19 5.51 7.12 -4.45
CA HIS A 19 6.37 8.30 -4.53
C HIS A 19 6.37 9.09 -3.21
N VAL A 20 7.55 9.52 -2.76
CA VAL A 20 7.65 10.42 -1.59
C VAL A 20 6.89 11.71 -1.87
N GLY A 21 5.98 12.08 -0.97
CA GLY A 21 5.12 13.26 -1.11
C GLY A 21 3.95 13.10 -2.07
N ALA A 22 3.60 11.87 -2.47
CA ALA A 22 2.37 11.63 -3.25
C ALA A 22 1.09 11.94 -2.45
N VAL A 23 1.17 11.85 -1.12
CA VAL A 23 0.12 12.22 -0.16
C VAL A 23 0.80 12.97 0.98
N GLU A 24 0.20 14.07 1.42
CA GLU A 24 0.73 14.94 2.48
C GLU A 24 -0.15 14.91 3.74
N PRO A 25 0.41 15.25 4.92
CA PRO A 25 -0.37 15.32 6.15
C PRO A 25 -1.58 16.25 6.02
N GLY A 26 -2.78 15.70 6.23
CA GLY A 26 -4.05 16.42 6.11
C GLY A 26 -4.81 16.13 4.82
N ASP A 27 -4.19 15.46 3.84
CA ASP A 27 -4.91 14.93 2.69
C ASP A 27 -5.89 13.83 3.10
N VAL A 28 -7.01 13.77 2.39
CA VAL A 28 -7.98 12.68 2.51
C VAL A 28 -7.82 11.77 1.31
N ALA A 29 -7.10 10.67 1.48
CA ALA A 29 -6.90 9.65 0.46
C ALA A 29 -7.94 8.53 0.57
N LEU A 30 -8.32 7.96 -0.57
CA LEU A 30 -9.17 6.77 -0.67
C LEU A 30 -8.41 5.69 -1.43
N VAL A 31 -8.17 4.55 -0.79
CA VAL A 31 -7.64 3.36 -1.47
C VAL A 31 -8.82 2.60 -2.09
N VAL A 32 -8.73 2.34 -3.39
CA VAL A 32 -9.74 1.61 -4.17
C VAL A 32 -9.07 0.41 -4.79
N ASP A 33 -9.70 -0.75 -4.65
CA ASP A 33 -9.28 -2.01 -5.27
C ASP A 33 -10.49 -2.64 -5.95
N ASP A 34 -10.28 -3.45 -6.97
CA ASP A 34 -11.37 -4.10 -7.70
C ASP A 34 -11.95 -5.28 -6.90
N LEU A 35 -11.09 -6.05 -6.23
CA LEU A 35 -11.46 -7.19 -5.40
C LEU A 35 -10.47 -7.35 -4.25
N ILE A 36 -11.00 -7.35 -3.03
CA ILE A 36 -10.21 -7.64 -1.82
C ILE A 36 -10.28 -9.14 -1.52
N ALA A 37 -9.14 -9.82 -1.60
CA ALA A 37 -8.99 -11.23 -1.21
C ALA A 37 -8.45 -11.35 0.24
N THR A 38 -7.14 -11.55 0.40
CA THR A 38 -6.49 -11.65 1.73
C THR A 38 -6.34 -10.29 2.41
N GLY A 39 -6.39 -9.20 1.65
CA GLY A 39 -6.18 -7.84 2.13
C GLY A 39 -4.72 -7.43 2.32
N GLY A 40 -3.74 -8.29 1.99
CA GLY A 40 -2.32 -7.98 2.17
C GLY A 40 -1.88 -6.71 1.42
N THR A 41 -2.29 -6.58 0.16
CA THR A 41 -2.06 -5.38 -0.67
C THR A 41 -2.72 -4.14 -0.08
N LEU A 42 -3.97 -4.26 0.35
CA LEU A 42 -4.72 -3.16 0.95
C LEU A 42 -4.06 -2.66 2.25
N CYS A 43 -3.61 -3.56 3.12
CA CYS A 43 -2.89 -3.20 4.34
C CYS A 43 -1.56 -2.48 4.05
N ALA A 44 -0.78 -2.99 3.08
CA ALA A 44 0.46 -2.31 2.67
C ALA A 44 0.17 -0.92 2.08
N ALA A 45 -0.89 -0.78 1.27
CA ALA A 45 -1.31 0.53 0.76
C ALA A 45 -1.73 1.48 1.89
N MET A 46 -2.43 1.01 2.92
CA MET A 46 -2.81 1.83 4.08
C MET A 46 -1.61 2.24 4.94
N ASN A 47 -0.56 1.43 5.03
CA ASN A 47 0.66 1.79 5.76
C ASN A 47 1.53 2.80 5.00
N LEU A 48 1.38 2.89 3.67
CA LEU A 48 2.05 3.88 2.84
C LEU A 48 1.41 5.28 2.94
N LEU A 49 0.13 5.36 3.27
CA LEU A 49 -0.63 6.60 3.47
C LEU A 49 -0.41 7.19 4.86
#